data_AF-A0A9K3M0H5-F1
#
_entry.id   AF-A0A9K3M0H5-F1
#
_cell.length_a   1.000
_cell.length_b   1.000
_cell.length_c   1.000
_cell.angle_alpha   90.00
_cell.angle_beta   90.00
_cell.angle_gamma   90.00
#
_symmetry.space_group_name_H-M   'P 1'
#
loop_
_entity.id
_entity.type
_entity.pdbx_description
1 polymer ?
#
loop_
_entity_poly.entity_id
_entity_poly.type
_entity_poly.pdbx_seq_one_letter_code
_entity_poly.pdbx_strand_id
1 'polypeptide(L)'
;MIRRLCMSNELVVRRGTNVAQDPPQQAIDQAREWLEEIRPFIRVPDQAQIYIINMDQTPLPFSLASQSTLELRGTRSVTIRQSGNNKTRATASLAVAADGSKLKPMIIFKGEARGTIATRELSVSQYANQLALCCQPAAWQDNENMLMWIDECLVPHIQQRADGAPVVLFLDHFRCHYTDTVKAKLDSIGVQLKLIPKGCTSVVQPIDVGVNKPFKDRIKSLWWAWMIGFGEDGGNIPTPSREDVEHWVVEAWNSIGAHIIQNARRKTDLSYFPEE
;
A
#
# COMPACT_ATOMS: atom_id res chain seq x y z
N MET A 1 -24.43 -23.40 -22.86
CA MET A 1 -23.99 -24.80 -22.71
C MET A 1 -23.25 -25.04 -21.40
N ILE A 2 -22.21 -24.26 -21.09
CA ILE A 2 -21.38 -24.44 -19.88
C ILE A 2 -22.15 -24.22 -18.57
N ARG A 3 -23.07 -23.25 -18.47
CA ARG A 3 -23.90 -23.04 -17.25
C ARG A 3 -24.82 -24.23 -16.91
N ARG A 4 -25.37 -24.92 -17.93
CA ARG A 4 -26.18 -26.14 -17.70
C ARG A 4 -25.29 -27.31 -17.29
N LEU A 5 -24.10 -27.43 -17.88
CA LEU A 5 -23.09 -28.44 -17.50
C LEU A 5 -22.59 -28.23 -16.06
N CYS A 6 -22.36 -26.99 -15.63
CA CYS A 6 -21.94 -26.67 -14.27
C CYS A 6 -23.03 -26.99 -13.23
N MET A 7 -24.30 -26.67 -13.54
CA MET A 7 -25.44 -26.97 -12.67
C MET A 7 -25.75 -28.46 -12.59
N SER A 8 -25.57 -29.21 -13.69
CA SER A 8 -25.83 -30.66 -13.71
C SER A 8 -24.72 -31.51 -13.09
N ASN A 9 -23.55 -30.93 -12.82
CA ASN A 9 -22.37 -31.62 -12.26
C ASN A 9 -21.85 -30.97 -10.96
N GLU A 10 -22.63 -30.08 -10.33
CA GLU A 10 -22.27 -29.35 -9.09
C GLU A 10 -20.94 -28.56 -9.17
N LEU A 11 -20.55 -28.09 -10.36
CA LEU A 11 -19.29 -27.37 -10.56
C LEU A 11 -19.50 -25.86 -10.40
N VAL A 12 -18.78 -25.25 -9.45
CA VAL A 12 -18.80 -23.80 -9.19
C VAL A 12 -17.53 -23.14 -9.76
N VAL A 13 -17.66 -21.97 -10.38
CA VAL A 13 -16.49 -21.17 -10.79
C VAL A 13 -15.80 -20.67 -9.52
N ARG A 14 -14.60 -21.21 -9.23
CA ARG A 14 -13.77 -20.76 -8.12
C ARG A 14 -12.56 -19.97 -8.62
N ARG A 15 -12.29 -18.84 -7.98
CA ARG A 15 -10.97 -18.18 -8.02
C ARG A 15 -10.07 -18.96 -7.07
N GLY A 16 -8.85 -19.31 -7.48
CA GLY A 16 -7.92 -20.02 -6.61
C GLY A 16 -7.67 -19.26 -5.31
N THR A 17 -8.09 -19.83 -4.18
CA THR A 17 -7.86 -19.33 -2.82
C THR A 17 -6.90 -20.28 -2.13
N ASN A 18 -5.62 -20.26 -2.49
CA ASN A 18 -4.61 -20.98 -1.71
C ASN A 18 -3.54 -19.99 -1.27
N VAL A 19 -3.69 -19.56 -0.02
CA VAL A 19 -2.57 -19.40 0.91
C VAL A 19 -3.01 -20.16 2.15
N ALA A 20 -2.29 -21.22 2.53
CA ALA A 20 -2.46 -21.81 3.85
C ALA A 20 -1.93 -20.77 4.85
N GLN A 21 -2.82 -19.89 5.30
CA GLN A 21 -2.64 -19.15 6.55
C GLN A 21 -3.04 -20.11 7.67
N ASP A 22 -2.44 -19.96 8.86
CA ASP A 22 -2.91 -20.61 10.08
C ASP A 22 -4.45 -20.50 10.18
N PRO A 23 -5.15 -21.45 10.83
CA PRO A 23 -6.61 -21.39 10.96
C PRO A 23 -7.05 -19.98 11.35
N PRO A 24 -8.06 -19.38 10.69
CA PRO A 24 -8.42 -17.97 10.89
C PRO A 24 -8.60 -17.59 12.37
N GLN A 25 -9.05 -18.52 13.20
CA GLN A 25 -9.18 -18.34 14.64
C GLN A 25 -7.85 -18.13 15.36
N GLN A 26 -6.81 -18.90 15.02
CA GLN A 26 -5.48 -18.77 15.62
C GLN A 26 -4.85 -17.41 15.31
N ALA A 27 -5.02 -16.91 14.08
CA ALA A 27 -4.58 -15.57 13.71
C ALA A 27 -5.35 -14.48 14.47
N ILE A 28 -6.65 -14.68 14.73
CA ILE A 28 -7.46 -13.76 15.53
C ILE A 28 -7.01 -13.75 17.00
N ASP A 29 -6.75 -14.91 17.60
CA ASP A 29 -6.34 -15.02 18.99
C ASP A 29 -4.95 -14.39 19.21
N GLN A 30 -4.00 -14.68 18.31
CA GLN A 30 -2.68 -14.04 18.31
C GLN A 30 -2.77 -12.51 18.11
N ALA A 31 -3.68 -12.06 17.24
CA ALA A 31 -3.95 -10.64 17.06
C ALA A 31 -4.54 -9.99 18.33
N ARG A 32 -5.39 -10.68 19.09
CA ARG A 32 -5.95 -10.20 20.36
C ARG A 32 -4.86 -10.00 21.41
N GLU A 33 -4.05 -11.02 21.64
CA GLU A 33 -2.95 -10.98 22.61
C GLU A 33 -1.98 -9.84 22.27
N TRP A 34 -1.62 -9.70 20.99
CA TRP A 34 -0.77 -8.61 20.55
C TRP A 34 -1.41 -7.23 20.75
N LEU A 35 -2.71 -7.08 20.49
CA LEU A 35 -3.40 -5.82 20.75
C LEU A 35 -3.45 -5.47 22.24
N GLU A 36 -3.60 -6.46 23.13
CA GLU A 36 -3.52 -6.24 24.58
C GLU A 36 -2.14 -5.73 25.00
N GLU A 37 -1.06 -6.24 24.39
CA GLU A 37 0.30 -5.75 24.61
C GLU A 37 0.48 -4.32 24.08
N ILE A 38 -0.09 -4.00 22.91
CA ILE A 38 0.16 -2.73 22.22
C ILE A 38 -0.70 -1.58 22.73
N ARG A 39 -1.93 -1.84 23.17
CA ARG A 39 -2.89 -0.79 23.62
C ARG A 39 -2.30 0.19 24.64
N PRO A 40 -1.55 -0.23 25.67
CA PRO A 40 -0.89 0.70 26.59
C PRO A 40 0.05 1.70 25.91
N PHE A 41 0.73 1.31 24.81
CA PHE A 41 1.68 2.17 24.10
C PHE A 41 1.01 3.23 23.21
N ILE A 42 -0.25 3.01 22.85
CA ILE A 42 -1.01 3.90 21.96
C ILE A 42 -2.13 4.66 22.67
N ARG A 43 -2.36 4.40 23.95
CA ARG A 43 -3.17 5.24 24.84
C ARG A 43 -2.40 6.51 25.16
N VAL A 44 -2.38 7.42 24.20
CA VAL A 44 -1.72 8.72 24.28
C VAL A 44 -2.78 9.84 24.17
N PRO A 45 -2.48 11.05 24.66
CA PRO A 45 -3.35 12.21 24.41
C PRO A 45 -3.58 12.42 22.92
N ASP A 46 -4.72 13.01 22.54
CA ASP A 46 -5.09 13.21 21.14
C ASP A 46 -4.00 13.93 20.32
N GLN A 47 -3.30 14.90 20.93
CA GLN A 47 -2.22 15.65 20.30
C GLN A 47 -1.01 14.78 19.95
N ALA A 48 -0.84 13.63 20.60
CA ALA A 48 0.24 12.68 20.35
C ALA A 48 -0.17 11.54 19.39
N GLN A 49 -1.45 11.41 19.03
CA GLN A 49 -1.91 10.37 18.09
C GLN A 49 -1.27 10.52 16.70
N ILE A 50 -0.87 11.73 16.31
CA ILE A 50 -0.11 12.01 15.07
C ILE A 50 1.23 11.25 15.01
N TYR A 51 1.75 10.77 16.14
CA TYR A 51 3.03 10.05 16.25
C TYR A 51 2.88 8.53 16.39
N ILE A 52 1.65 8.02 16.30
CA ILE A 52 1.38 6.59 16.26
C ILE A 52 1.14 6.21 14.79
N ILE A 53 2.15 5.64 14.16
CA ILE A 53 2.25 5.53 12.70
C ILE A 53 2.14 4.07 12.28
N ASN A 54 1.37 3.79 11.24
CA ASN A 54 1.33 2.49 10.57
C ASN A 54 1.77 2.66 9.12
N MET A 55 2.71 1.82 8.66
CA MET A 55 3.22 1.82 7.30
C MET A 55 3.15 0.43 6.68
N ASP A 56 2.89 0.37 5.39
CA ASP A 56 2.92 -0.85 4.59
C ASP A 56 3.30 -0.58 3.14
N GLN A 57 3.68 -1.65 2.42
CA GLN A 57 3.90 -1.60 0.99
C GLN A 57 2.75 -2.22 0.20
N THR A 58 2.39 -1.55 -0.88
CA THR A 58 1.45 -2.07 -1.86
C THR A 58 2.03 -2.09 -3.26
N PRO A 59 1.83 -3.17 -4.04
CA PRO A 59 2.22 -3.19 -5.44
C PRO A 59 1.37 -2.22 -6.27
N LEU A 60 2.01 -1.56 -7.24
CA LEU A 60 1.43 -0.67 -8.24
C LEU A 60 1.74 -1.18 -9.65
N PRO A 61 0.84 -1.97 -10.26
CA PRO A 61 0.98 -2.38 -11.66
C PRO A 61 0.83 -1.18 -12.59
N PHE A 62 1.64 -1.12 -13.65
CA PHE A 62 1.48 -0.11 -14.72
C PHE A 62 0.29 -0.41 -15.63
N SER A 63 -0.20 -1.65 -15.61
CA SER A 63 -1.40 -2.08 -16.34
C SER A 63 -2.40 -2.67 -15.35
N LEU A 64 -3.56 -2.02 -15.23
CA LEU A 64 -4.67 -2.45 -14.36
C LEU A 64 -5.83 -3.06 -15.16
N ALA A 65 -5.56 -3.44 -16.42
CA ALA A 65 -6.51 -4.09 -17.29
C ALA A 65 -7.09 -5.33 -16.60
N SER A 66 -8.42 -5.33 -16.45
CA SER A 66 -9.17 -6.47 -15.97
C SER A 66 -8.98 -7.66 -16.93
N GLN A 67 -8.87 -8.89 -16.42
CA GLN A 67 -8.99 -10.11 -17.23
C GLN A 67 -10.46 -10.43 -17.59
N SER A 68 -11.42 -9.62 -17.14
CA SER A 68 -12.84 -9.76 -17.44
C SER A 68 -13.42 -8.47 -18.03
N THR A 69 -14.12 -8.60 -19.16
CA THR A 69 -14.90 -7.56 -19.83
C THR A 69 -16.34 -8.04 -20.03
N LEU A 70 -17.30 -7.10 -20.10
CA LEU A 70 -18.69 -7.37 -20.44
C LEU A 70 -18.84 -7.22 -21.95
N GLU A 71 -19.34 -8.24 -22.64
CA GLU A 71 -19.47 -8.26 -24.10
C GLU A 71 -20.77 -8.91 -24.58
N LEU A 72 -21.18 -8.56 -25.80
CA LEU A 72 -22.38 -9.09 -26.45
C LEU A 72 -22.30 -10.62 -26.58
N ARG A 73 -23.41 -11.30 -26.29
CA ARG A 73 -23.50 -12.75 -26.35
C ARG A 73 -23.33 -13.22 -27.80
N GLY A 74 -22.22 -13.87 -28.12
CA GLY A 74 -21.95 -14.45 -29.45
C GLY A 74 -20.62 -14.02 -30.08
N THR A 75 -19.90 -13.07 -29.47
CA THR A 75 -18.59 -12.62 -29.93
C THR A 75 -17.55 -13.75 -29.82
N ARG A 76 -16.94 -14.14 -30.95
CA ARG A 76 -16.03 -15.31 -31.05
C ARG A 76 -14.63 -15.06 -30.47
N SER A 77 -14.21 -13.81 -30.35
CA SER A 77 -12.92 -13.41 -29.78
C SER A 77 -13.09 -12.08 -29.03
N VAL A 78 -12.71 -12.05 -27.76
CA VAL A 78 -12.69 -10.84 -26.94
C VAL A 78 -11.26 -10.33 -26.87
N THR A 79 -10.96 -9.26 -27.59
CA THR A 79 -9.65 -8.61 -27.53
C THR A 79 -9.67 -7.57 -26.44
N ILE A 80 -9.13 -7.91 -25.27
CA ILE A 80 -8.86 -6.92 -24.22
C ILE A 80 -7.68 -6.09 -24.73
N ARG A 81 -7.90 -4.81 -25.03
CA ARG A 81 -6.79 -3.91 -25.36
C ARG A 81 -5.90 -3.79 -24.13
N GLN A 82 -4.64 -4.17 -24.29
CA GLN A 82 -3.65 -4.17 -23.22
C GLN A 82 -2.57 -3.16 -23.57
N SER A 83 -2.12 -2.43 -22.55
CA SER A 83 -0.90 -1.65 -22.63
C SER A 83 0.30 -2.58 -22.82
N GLY A 84 1.28 -2.17 -23.63
CA GLY A 84 2.34 -3.03 -24.18
C GLY A 84 3.22 -3.79 -23.18
N ASN A 85 3.30 -3.39 -21.90
CA ASN A 85 4.10 -4.10 -20.89
C ASN A 85 3.35 -4.37 -19.58
N ASN A 86 2.63 -5.49 -19.53
CA ASN A 86 1.86 -5.94 -18.37
C ASN A 86 2.70 -6.44 -17.17
N LYS A 87 4.04 -6.49 -17.27
CA LYS A 87 4.92 -7.00 -16.19
C LYS A 87 5.60 -5.90 -15.38
N THR A 88 5.50 -4.64 -15.81
CA THR A 88 6.09 -3.51 -15.08
C THR A 88 5.24 -3.19 -13.86
N ARG A 89 5.91 -3.13 -12.71
CA ARG A 89 5.32 -2.70 -11.44
C ARG A 89 6.25 -1.70 -10.77
N ALA A 90 5.65 -0.79 -10.02
CA ALA A 90 6.27 -0.10 -8.91
C ALA A 90 5.75 -0.68 -7.59
N THR A 91 6.34 -0.26 -6.49
CA THR A 91 5.82 -0.48 -5.14
C THR A 91 5.63 0.88 -4.49
N ALA A 92 4.48 1.10 -3.85
CA ALA A 92 4.26 2.27 -3.02
C ALA A 92 4.34 1.90 -1.54
N SER A 93 5.10 2.67 -0.79
CA SER A 93 5.16 2.59 0.68
C SER A 93 4.32 3.73 1.23
N LEU A 94 3.23 3.38 1.90
CA LEU A 94 2.21 4.31 2.37
C LEU A 94 2.16 4.26 3.89
N ALA A 95 1.98 5.41 4.53
CA ALA A 95 1.91 5.47 5.98
C ALA A 95 0.86 6.47 6.47
N VAL A 96 0.16 6.08 7.53
CA VAL A 96 -0.91 6.85 8.16
C VAL A 96 -0.68 6.92 9.66
N ALA A 97 -1.04 8.03 10.28
CA ALA A 97 -0.93 8.21 11.72
C ALA A 97 -2.27 8.02 12.43
N ALA A 98 -2.26 7.94 13.77
CA ALA A 98 -3.45 7.70 14.58
C ALA A 98 -4.39 8.91 14.69
N ASP A 99 -3.97 10.13 14.39
CA ASP A 99 -4.90 11.26 14.29
C ASP A 99 -5.73 11.24 12.97
N GLY A 100 -5.31 10.43 11.99
CA GLY A 100 -5.91 10.38 10.65
C GLY A 100 -5.11 11.17 9.62
N SER A 101 -3.96 11.72 9.99
CA SER A 101 -3.01 12.31 9.04
C SER A 101 -2.30 11.23 8.22
N LYS A 102 -1.72 11.67 7.11
CA LYS A 102 -1.01 10.84 6.13
C LYS A 102 0.42 11.33 6.01
N LEU A 103 1.36 10.39 5.92
CA LEU A 103 2.74 10.71 5.60
C LEU A 103 2.91 10.85 4.08
N LYS A 104 4.03 11.46 3.69
CA LYS A 104 4.49 11.49 2.29
C LYS A 104 4.61 10.06 1.76
N PRO A 105 3.98 9.69 0.62
CA PRO A 105 4.19 8.40 -0.03
C PRO A 105 5.62 8.26 -0.53
N MET A 106 6.11 7.03 -0.57
CA MET A 106 7.30 6.68 -1.34
C MET A 106 6.93 5.75 -2.50
N ILE A 107 7.51 5.98 -3.69
CA ILE A 107 7.39 5.09 -4.84
C ILE A 107 8.74 4.51 -5.21
N ILE A 108 8.79 3.18 -5.30
CA ILE A 108 9.96 2.39 -5.69
C ILE A 108 9.72 1.89 -7.11
N PHE A 109 10.39 2.49 -8.09
CA PHE A 109 10.33 2.06 -9.48
C PHE A 109 11.38 0.99 -9.79
N LYS A 110 11.10 0.18 -10.82
CA LYS A 110 12.09 -0.77 -11.34
C LYS A 110 13.23 -0.02 -12.02
N GLY A 111 14.45 -0.16 -11.52
CA GLY A 111 15.65 0.44 -12.09
C GLY A 111 16.85 0.41 -11.14
N GLU A 112 18.01 0.82 -11.60
CA GLU A 112 19.19 0.98 -10.74
C GLU A 112 19.08 2.24 -9.89
N ALA A 113 19.43 2.16 -8.59
CA ALA A 113 19.28 3.25 -7.63
C ALA A 113 20.01 4.55 -8.05
N ARG A 114 21.12 4.43 -8.79
CA ARG A 114 21.90 5.55 -9.36
C ARG A 114 21.89 5.57 -10.89
N GLY A 115 20.95 4.84 -11.49
CA GLY A 115 20.83 4.73 -12.94
C GLY A 115 20.20 5.96 -13.59
N THR A 116 20.02 5.89 -14.91
CA THR A 116 19.44 6.97 -15.71
C THR A 116 18.04 7.38 -15.24
N ILE A 117 17.20 6.42 -14.85
CA ILE A 117 15.84 6.69 -14.37
C ILE A 117 15.88 7.56 -13.11
N ALA A 118 16.62 7.12 -12.09
CA ALA A 118 16.76 7.88 -10.84
C ALA A 118 17.39 9.26 -11.07
N THR A 119 18.41 9.36 -11.92
CA THR A 119 19.19 10.59 -12.08
C THR A 119 18.62 11.60 -13.07
N ARG A 120 17.81 11.17 -14.05
CA ARG A 120 17.28 12.03 -15.13
C ARG A 120 15.77 12.16 -15.16
N GLU A 121 15.04 11.19 -14.61
CA GLU A 121 13.57 11.23 -14.58
C GLU A 121 13.09 11.61 -13.17
N LEU A 122 13.43 10.81 -12.15
CA LEU A 122 12.90 11.00 -10.80
C LEU A 122 13.43 12.27 -10.11
N SER A 123 14.69 12.64 -10.39
CA SER A 123 15.35 13.83 -9.81
C SER A 123 14.73 15.16 -10.24
N VAL A 124 13.99 15.18 -11.35
CA VAL A 124 13.32 16.36 -11.92
C VAL A 124 11.80 16.22 -11.90
N SER A 125 11.28 15.22 -11.18
CA SER A 125 9.84 15.03 -11.05
C SER A 125 9.17 16.27 -10.45
N GLN A 126 8.10 16.73 -11.08
CA GLN A 126 7.25 17.80 -10.55
C GLN A 126 6.55 17.40 -9.23
N TYR A 127 6.51 16.10 -8.91
CA TYR A 127 5.91 15.56 -7.69
C TYR A 127 6.92 15.35 -6.55
N ALA A 128 8.19 15.73 -6.71
CA ALA A 128 9.25 15.49 -5.71
C ALA A 128 8.97 16.07 -4.31
N ASN A 129 8.15 17.12 -4.21
CA ASN A 129 7.71 17.66 -2.91
C ASN A 129 6.62 16.81 -2.25
N GLN A 130 5.85 16.07 -3.03
CA GLN A 130 4.70 15.28 -2.60
C GLN A 130 5.04 13.78 -2.48
N LEU A 131 6.14 13.32 -3.09
CA LEU A 131 6.55 11.92 -3.13
C LEU A 131 8.04 11.79 -2.82
N ALA A 132 8.40 10.76 -2.07
CA ALA A 132 9.77 10.23 -2.10
C ALA A 132 9.87 9.24 -3.27
N LEU A 133 10.91 9.35 -4.09
CA LEU A 133 11.06 8.56 -5.32
C LEU A 133 12.41 7.85 -5.33
N CYS A 134 12.42 6.55 -5.59
CA CYS A 134 13.67 5.81 -5.77
C CYS A 134 13.55 4.71 -6.83
N CYS A 135 14.71 4.13 -7.17
CA CYS A 135 14.80 2.97 -8.04
C CYS A 135 15.37 1.77 -7.29
N GLN A 136 14.85 0.59 -7.61
CA GLN A 136 15.38 -0.68 -7.14
C GLN A 136 15.23 -1.75 -8.25
N PRO A 137 16.22 -2.65 -8.49
CA PRO A 137 16.24 -3.50 -9.69
C PRO A 137 15.00 -4.41 -9.89
N ALA A 138 14.35 -4.82 -8.80
CA ALA A 138 13.13 -5.62 -8.78
C ALA A 138 11.86 -4.82 -8.41
N ALA A 139 11.99 -3.51 -8.17
CA ALA A 139 10.97 -2.62 -7.60
C ALA A 139 10.43 -3.09 -6.25
N TRP A 140 11.29 -3.66 -5.40
CA TRP A 140 10.94 -4.11 -4.05
C TRP A 140 11.53 -3.19 -2.99
N GLN A 141 10.90 -3.21 -1.80
CA GLN A 141 11.50 -2.60 -0.63
C GLN A 141 12.63 -3.49 -0.10
N ASP A 142 13.76 -2.88 0.23
CA ASP A 142 14.94 -3.49 0.81
C ASP A 142 15.51 -2.58 1.92
N ASN A 143 16.69 -2.91 2.42
CA ASN A 143 17.27 -2.18 3.54
C ASN A 143 17.60 -0.71 3.17
N GLU A 144 18.09 -0.46 1.96
CA GLU A 144 18.56 0.86 1.56
C GLU A 144 17.40 1.82 1.36
N ASN A 145 16.37 1.39 0.62
CA ASN A 145 15.22 2.23 0.38
C ASN A 145 14.28 2.32 1.61
N MET A 146 14.35 1.39 2.57
CA MET A 146 13.70 1.55 3.89
C MET A 146 14.38 2.65 4.71
N LEU A 147 15.72 2.75 4.70
CA LEU A 147 16.43 3.84 5.37
C LEU A 147 16.10 5.19 4.70
N MET A 148 16.02 5.23 3.37
CA MET A 148 15.55 6.40 2.64
C MET A 148 14.11 6.78 3.02
N TRP A 149 13.20 5.81 3.15
CA TRP A 149 11.83 6.07 3.60
C TRP A 149 11.81 6.71 5.00
N ILE A 150 12.66 6.24 5.91
CA ILE A 150 12.79 6.85 7.25
C ILE A 150 13.21 8.32 7.13
N ASP A 151 14.23 8.61 6.34
CA ASP A 151 14.77 9.98 6.23
C ASP A 151 13.84 10.94 5.47
N GLU A 152 13.18 10.48 4.40
CA GLU A 152 12.40 11.34 3.50
C GLU A 152 10.90 11.44 3.86
N CYS A 153 10.38 10.45 4.61
CA CYS A 153 8.96 10.35 4.92
C CYS A 153 8.69 10.41 6.43
N LEU A 154 9.40 9.59 7.24
CA LEU A 154 9.14 9.50 8.68
C LEU A 154 9.71 10.69 9.46
N VAL A 155 11.00 11.01 9.25
CA VAL A 155 11.69 12.08 9.98
C VAL A 155 10.97 13.44 9.82
N PRO A 156 10.58 13.87 8.61
CA PRO A 156 9.84 15.14 8.45
C PRO A 156 8.50 15.14 9.19
N HIS A 157 7.81 14.00 9.25
CA HIS A 157 6.52 13.88 9.94
C HIS A 157 6.64 14.05 11.46
N ILE A 158 7.75 13.58 12.05
CA ILE A 158 7.95 13.61 13.50
C ILE A 158 8.77 14.81 13.98
N GLN A 159 9.24 15.66 13.07
CA GLN A 159 10.18 16.74 13.38
C GLN A 159 9.62 17.79 14.36
N GLN A 160 8.31 18.02 14.33
CA GLN A 160 7.63 19.01 15.19
C GLN A 160 7.15 18.44 16.53
N ARG A 161 7.54 17.22 16.89
CA ARG A 161 7.11 16.60 18.15
C ARG A 161 7.69 17.34 19.35
N ALA A 162 6.88 17.46 20.40
CA ALA A 162 7.38 17.91 21.70
C ALA A 162 8.40 16.93 22.26
N ASP A 163 9.37 17.44 23.02
CA ASP A 163 10.36 16.60 23.71
C ASP A 163 9.65 15.57 24.60
N GLY A 164 10.05 14.31 24.46
CA GLY A 164 9.47 13.20 25.21
C GLY A 164 8.15 12.63 24.65
N ALA A 165 7.59 13.20 23.58
CA ALA A 165 6.42 12.61 22.93
C ALA A 165 6.75 11.23 22.33
N PRO A 166 6.00 10.16 22.68
CA PRO A 166 6.26 8.83 22.16
C PRO A 166 5.98 8.80 20.65
N VAL A 167 6.91 8.23 19.87
CA VAL A 167 6.66 7.87 18.47
C VAL A 167 6.68 6.36 18.37
N VAL A 168 5.60 5.79 17.84
CA VAL A 168 5.46 4.35 17.63
C VAL A 168 5.27 4.10 16.15
N LEU A 169 6.04 3.18 15.58
CA LEU A 169 5.92 2.75 14.20
C LEU A 169 5.52 1.27 14.15
N PHE A 170 4.35 1.00 13.57
CA PHE A 170 3.85 -0.34 13.30
C PHE A 170 4.22 -0.77 11.88
N LEU A 171 4.96 -1.89 11.79
CA LEU A 171 5.32 -2.56 10.54
C LEU A 171 4.97 -4.05 10.62
N ASP A 172 4.74 -4.67 9.47
CA ASP A 172 4.62 -6.12 9.38
C ASP A 172 5.99 -6.83 9.54
N HIS A 173 5.96 -8.16 9.60
CA HIS A 173 7.15 -9.01 9.68
C HIS A 173 7.86 -9.21 8.33
N PHE A 174 8.17 -8.12 7.62
CA PHE A 174 9.01 -8.16 6.42
C PHE A 174 10.48 -7.85 6.75
N ARG A 175 11.43 -8.63 6.20
CA ARG A 175 12.83 -8.66 6.66
C ARG A 175 13.51 -7.28 6.66
N CYS A 176 13.24 -6.44 5.67
CA CYS A 176 13.86 -5.12 5.59
C CYS A 176 13.35 -4.14 6.66
N HIS A 177 12.21 -4.40 7.30
CA HIS A 177 11.63 -3.54 8.35
C HIS A 177 12.36 -3.61 9.69
N TYR A 178 13.16 -4.65 9.92
CA TYR A 178 13.75 -4.92 11.24
C TYR A 178 15.21 -5.40 11.17
N THR A 179 15.94 -4.98 10.13
CA THR A 179 17.40 -5.14 10.10
C THR A 179 18.04 -4.32 11.23
N ASP A 180 19.26 -4.68 11.63
CA ASP A 180 19.95 -3.98 12.72
C ASP A 180 20.19 -2.51 12.36
N THR A 181 20.46 -2.21 11.08
CA THR A 181 20.61 -0.82 10.60
C THR A 181 19.32 -0.03 10.69
N VAL A 182 18.17 -0.64 10.36
CA VAL A 182 16.87 0.02 10.47
C VAL A 182 16.51 0.25 11.94
N LYS A 183 16.69 -0.75 12.80
CA LYS A 183 16.46 -0.62 14.24
C LYS A 183 17.33 0.48 14.85
N ALA A 184 18.64 0.44 14.61
CA ALA A 184 19.57 1.44 15.10
C ALA A 184 19.20 2.86 14.62
N LYS A 185 18.76 3.00 13.37
CA LYS A 185 18.28 4.28 12.84
C LYS A 185 17.04 4.76 13.59
N LEU A 186 16.01 3.92 13.74
CA LEU A 186 14.79 4.26 14.48
C LEU A 186 15.07 4.62 15.95
N ASP A 187 15.93 3.85 16.62
CA ASP A 187 16.34 4.10 18.00
C ASP A 187 17.05 5.46 18.13
N SER A 188 17.94 5.78 17.19
CA SER A 188 18.68 7.06 17.17
C SER A 188 17.78 8.29 17.04
N ILE A 189 16.59 8.13 16.46
CA ILE A 189 15.57 9.18 16.34
C ILE A 189 14.42 8.99 17.35
N GLY A 190 14.58 8.11 18.35
CA GLY A 190 13.60 7.89 19.41
C GLY A 190 12.24 7.38 18.91
N VAL A 191 12.25 6.48 17.93
CA VAL A 191 11.05 5.81 17.39
C VAL A 191 11.01 4.37 17.87
N GLN A 192 9.90 3.98 18.51
CA GLN A 192 9.67 2.61 18.95
C GLN A 192 9.08 1.78 17.82
N LEU A 193 9.84 0.82 17.31
CA LEU A 193 9.36 -0.15 16.33
C LEU A 193 8.50 -1.22 17.03
N LYS A 194 7.27 -1.43 16.54
CA LYS A 194 6.37 -2.51 16.96
C LYS A 194 6.02 -3.37 15.75
N LEU A 195 6.43 -4.64 15.79
CA LEU A 195 6.15 -5.58 14.69
C LEU A 195 4.80 -6.25 14.89
N ILE A 196 3.99 -6.24 13.84
CA ILE A 196 2.71 -6.95 13.79
C ILE A 196 2.99 -8.44 13.61
N PRO A 197 2.35 -9.35 14.38
CA PRO A 197 2.62 -10.79 14.30
C PRO A 197 2.37 -11.34 12.90
N LYS A 198 3.13 -12.37 12.55
CA LYS A 198 3.02 -13.00 11.23
C LYS A 198 1.61 -13.54 11.03
N GLY A 199 1.04 -13.34 9.84
CA GLY A 199 -0.32 -13.80 9.53
C GLY A 199 -1.44 -12.91 10.09
N CYS A 200 -1.14 -11.91 10.93
CA CYS A 200 -2.14 -11.03 11.53
C CYS A 200 -2.39 -9.74 10.73
N THR A 201 -1.55 -9.43 9.74
CA THR A 201 -1.62 -8.19 8.93
C THR A 201 -3.02 -7.90 8.39
N SER A 202 -3.71 -8.90 7.81
CA SER A 202 -5.05 -8.74 7.24
C SER A 202 -6.14 -8.37 8.25
N VAL A 203 -5.84 -8.51 9.54
CA VAL A 203 -6.80 -8.36 10.64
C VAL A 203 -6.50 -7.13 11.48
N VAL A 204 -5.22 -6.86 11.75
CA VAL A 204 -4.80 -5.77 12.63
C VAL A 204 -4.03 -4.67 11.94
N GLN A 205 -3.54 -4.79 10.71
CA GLN A 205 -2.78 -3.69 10.10
C GLN A 205 -3.75 -2.65 9.50
N PRO A 206 -3.87 -1.42 10.07
CA PRO A 206 -4.90 -0.46 9.66
C PRO A 206 -4.89 -0.13 8.17
N ILE A 207 -3.69 0.02 7.60
CA ILE A 207 -3.57 0.38 6.20
C ILE A 207 -4.08 -0.73 5.28
N ASP A 208 -3.92 -2.01 5.64
CA ASP A 208 -4.50 -3.13 4.89
C ASP A 208 -6.01 -3.27 5.08
N VAL A 209 -6.47 -3.08 6.32
CA VAL A 209 -7.89 -3.28 6.68
C VAL A 209 -8.80 -2.24 6.01
N GLY A 210 -8.31 -1.00 5.84
CA GLY A 210 -9.17 0.10 5.39
C GLY A 210 -8.62 1.07 4.35
N VAL A 211 -7.30 1.21 4.18
CA VAL A 211 -6.72 2.28 3.35
C VAL A 211 -6.27 1.80 1.96
N ASN A 212 -5.60 0.64 1.90
CA ASN A 212 -5.02 0.09 0.67
C ASN A 212 -6.08 -0.14 -0.41
N LYS A 213 -7.29 -0.59 -0.02
CA LYS A 213 -8.40 -0.80 -0.97
C LYS A 213 -8.89 0.50 -1.63
N PRO A 214 -9.38 1.52 -0.90
CA PRO A 214 -9.85 2.75 -1.54
C PRO A 214 -8.74 3.45 -2.33
N PHE A 215 -7.50 3.41 -1.85
CA PHE A 215 -6.35 3.91 -2.61
C PHE A 215 -6.21 3.21 -3.97
N LYS A 216 -6.17 1.87 -3.99
CA LYS A 216 -6.09 1.09 -5.24
C LYS A 216 -7.29 1.30 -6.17
N ASP A 217 -8.50 1.38 -5.60
CA ASP A 217 -9.72 1.62 -6.35
C ASP A 217 -9.69 3.00 -7.03
N ARG A 218 -9.12 4.02 -6.37
CA ARG A 218 -8.89 5.35 -6.97
C ARG A 218 -7.80 5.34 -8.04
N ILE A 219 -6.65 4.70 -7.80
CA ILE A 219 -5.59 4.51 -8.83
C ILE A 219 -6.19 3.88 -10.09
N LYS A 220 -6.96 2.79 -9.92
CA LYS A 220 -7.61 2.09 -11.02
C LYS A 220 -8.57 2.98 -11.81
N SER A 221 -9.31 3.84 -11.11
CA SER A 221 -10.23 4.79 -11.74
C SER A 221 -9.47 5.82 -12.59
N LEU A 222 -8.36 6.35 -12.08
CA LEU A 222 -7.50 7.29 -12.80
C LEU A 222 -6.83 6.64 -14.02
N TRP A 223 -6.35 5.40 -13.87
CA TRP A 223 -5.82 4.60 -14.97
C TRP A 223 -6.88 4.38 -16.06
N TRP A 224 -8.13 4.06 -15.72
CA TRP A 224 -9.20 3.93 -16.71
C TRP A 224 -9.52 5.24 -17.43
N ALA A 225 -9.55 6.36 -16.71
CA ALA A 225 -9.76 7.67 -17.32
C ALA A 225 -8.64 8.01 -18.32
N TRP A 226 -7.39 7.76 -17.94
CA TRP A 226 -6.23 7.90 -18.82
C TRP A 226 -6.33 7.00 -20.05
N MET A 227 -6.68 5.71 -19.88
CA MET A 227 -6.87 4.74 -20.96
C MET A 227 -7.95 5.18 -21.97
N ILE A 228 -9.08 5.68 -21.48
CA ILE A 228 -10.20 6.15 -22.33
C ILE A 228 -9.79 7.36 -23.19
N GLY A 229 -8.89 8.20 -22.69
CA GLY A 229 -8.38 9.38 -23.40
C GLY A 229 -7.66 9.07 -24.73
N PHE A 230 -7.19 7.83 -24.93
CA PHE A 230 -6.55 7.40 -26.17
C PHE A 230 -7.52 6.90 -27.27
N GLY A 231 -8.83 6.90 -27.00
CA GLY A 231 -9.86 6.67 -28.01
C GLY A 231 -10.04 5.23 -28.52
N GLU A 232 -11.02 5.05 -29.42
CA GLU A 232 -11.33 3.78 -30.10
C GLU A 232 -10.42 3.51 -31.30
N ASP A 233 -9.65 4.50 -31.74
CA ASP A 233 -8.72 4.40 -32.86
C ASP A 233 -7.80 3.21 -32.62
N GLY A 234 -7.74 2.26 -33.55
CA GLY A 234 -7.14 0.93 -33.38
C GLY A 234 -5.62 0.88 -33.13
N GLY A 235 -5.02 1.94 -32.60
CA GLY A 235 -3.63 2.00 -32.17
C GLY A 235 -3.36 1.24 -30.86
N ASN A 236 -2.10 0.86 -30.66
CA ASN A 236 -1.65 0.27 -29.40
C ASN A 236 -1.69 1.33 -28.30
N ILE A 237 -2.34 1.01 -27.19
CA ILE A 237 -2.34 1.87 -26.01
C ILE A 237 -0.93 1.88 -25.40
N PRO A 238 -0.30 3.05 -25.20
CA PRO A 238 1.03 3.11 -24.64
C PRO A 238 1.10 2.53 -23.23
N THR A 239 2.31 2.25 -22.75
CA THR A 239 2.53 1.99 -21.33
C THR A 239 2.58 3.31 -20.57
N PRO A 240 1.90 3.43 -19.42
CA PRO A 240 1.99 4.62 -18.60
C PRO A 240 3.43 4.96 -18.28
N SER A 241 3.74 6.24 -18.34
CA SER A 241 5.03 6.75 -17.87
C SER A 241 5.11 6.65 -16.34
N ARG A 242 6.32 6.84 -15.79
CA ARG A 242 6.49 6.94 -14.33
C ARG A 242 5.78 8.18 -13.78
N GLU A 243 5.80 9.27 -14.55
CA GLU A 243 5.08 10.50 -14.21
C GLU A 243 3.56 10.30 -14.16
N ASP A 244 2.97 9.50 -15.06
CA ASP A 244 1.55 9.12 -14.96
C ASP A 244 1.26 8.37 -13.64
N VAL A 245 2.15 7.44 -13.27
CA VAL A 245 2.02 6.68 -12.00
C VAL A 245 2.17 7.61 -10.79
N GLU A 246 3.15 8.52 -10.81
CA GLU A 246 3.35 9.53 -9.76
C GLU A 246 2.11 10.40 -9.59
N HIS A 247 1.56 10.92 -10.70
CA HIS A 247 0.32 11.69 -10.71
C HIS A 247 -0.83 10.91 -10.07
N TRP A 248 -1.03 9.65 -10.46
CA TRP A 248 -2.09 8.83 -9.90
C TRP A 248 -1.92 8.58 -8.41
N VAL A 249 -0.69 8.33 -7.94
CA VAL A 249 -0.41 8.14 -6.52
C VAL A 249 -0.73 9.40 -5.73
N VAL A 250 -0.31 10.57 -6.21
CA VAL A 250 -0.63 11.85 -5.57
C VAL A 250 -2.14 12.07 -5.49
N GLU A 251 -2.85 11.96 -6.61
CA GLU A 251 -4.30 12.14 -6.66
C GLU A 251 -5.06 11.13 -5.79
N ALA A 252 -4.65 9.86 -5.83
CA ALA A 252 -5.26 8.82 -5.03
C ALA A 252 -5.01 9.04 -3.54
N TRP A 253 -3.78 9.36 -3.16
CA TRP A 253 -3.42 9.60 -1.77
C TRP A 253 -4.10 10.84 -1.21
N ASN A 254 -4.19 11.92 -1.98
CA ASN A 254 -4.91 13.14 -1.59
C ASN A 254 -6.40 12.88 -1.36
N SER A 255 -7.02 11.97 -2.13
CA SER A 255 -8.43 11.61 -1.97
C SER A 255 -8.75 10.80 -0.69
N ILE A 256 -7.76 10.20 -0.04
CA ILE A 256 -7.97 9.44 1.20
C ILE A 256 -8.23 10.41 2.36
N GLY A 257 -9.48 10.51 2.80
CA GLY A 257 -9.86 11.35 3.93
C GLY A 257 -9.49 10.75 5.29
N ALA A 258 -9.32 11.59 6.31
CA ALA A 258 -9.02 11.16 7.68
C ALA A 258 -10.06 10.17 8.23
N HIS A 259 -11.34 10.32 7.86
CA HIS A 259 -12.41 9.40 8.24
C HIS A 259 -12.17 7.96 7.76
N ILE A 260 -11.55 7.75 6.58
CA ILE A 260 -11.22 6.41 6.08
C ILE A 260 -10.19 5.76 7.00
N ILE A 261 -9.18 6.53 7.40
CA ILE A 261 -8.08 6.08 8.25
C ILE A 261 -8.59 5.78 9.65
N GLN A 262 -9.41 6.67 10.22
CA GLN A 262 -10.03 6.47 11.54
C GLN A 262 -10.98 5.26 11.54
N ASN A 263 -11.80 5.10 10.51
CA ASN A 263 -12.69 3.93 10.38
C ASN A 263 -11.91 2.62 10.20
N ALA A 264 -10.77 2.64 9.49
CA ALA A 264 -9.92 1.46 9.34
C ALA A 264 -9.50 0.86 10.69
N ARG A 265 -9.37 1.70 11.72
CA ARG A 265 -9.01 1.28 13.08
C ARG A 265 -10.17 0.70 13.89
N ARG A 266 -11.42 0.97 13.47
CA ARG A 266 -12.65 0.52 14.15
C ARG A 266 -13.31 -0.69 13.47
N LYS A 267 -12.79 -1.13 12.33
CA LYS A 267 -13.49 -2.02 11.40
C LYS A 267 -13.55 -3.49 11.85
N THR A 268 -12.79 -3.87 12.87
CA THR A 268 -12.77 -5.23 13.41
C THR A 268 -13.02 -5.17 14.91
N ASP A 269 -13.46 -6.30 15.51
CA ASP A 269 -13.46 -6.50 16.98
C ASP A 269 -12.04 -6.39 17.59
N LEU A 270 -11.04 -6.18 16.73
CA LEU A 270 -9.62 -6.06 16.98
C LEU A 270 -9.17 -4.62 16.73
N SER A 271 -9.82 -3.70 17.43
CA SER A 271 -9.47 -2.29 17.38
C SER A 271 -8.27 -1.96 18.27
N TYR A 272 -7.38 -1.12 17.75
CA TYR A 272 -6.38 -0.40 18.52
C TYR A 272 -7.00 0.52 19.57
N PHE A 273 -8.18 1.08 19.28
CA PHE A 273 -8.88 2.07 20.12
C PHE A 273 -10.33 1.59 20.35
N PRO A 274 -10.56 0.59 21.22
CA PRO A 274 -11.91 0.14 21.54
C PRO A 274 -12.73 1.28 22.17
N GLU A 275 -14.02 1.35 21.84
CA GLU A 275 -14.97 2.22 22.55
C GLU A 275 -15.12 1.68 23.99
N GLU A 276 -15.06 2.58 24.98
CA GLU A 276 -15.27 2.25 26.41
C GLU A 276 -16.74 1.98 26.72
#